data_AF-A0ABD5LMP2-F1
#
_entry.id   AF-A0ABD5LMP2-F1
#
_cell.length_a   1.000
_cell.length_b   1.000
_cell.length_c   1.000
_cell.angle_alpha   90.00
_cell.angle_beta   90.00
_cell.angle_gamma   90.00
#
_symmetry.space_group_name_H-M   'P 1'
#
loop_
_entity.id
_entity.type
_entity.pdbx_description
1 polymer ?
#
loop_
_entity_poly.entity_id
_entity_poly.type
_entity_poly.pdbx_seq_one_letter_code
_entity_poly.pdbx_strand_id
1 'polypeptide(L)' 'MIWDLRKLEKERRDLIEVVDSLKSWQRFSPDDPRTISLQVAAHMMRLSELDEDLTNLRSKENGSAENLAAS' A
#
# COMPACT_ATOMS: atom_id res chain seq x y z
N MET A 1 -10.14 -16.14 -3.20
CA MET A 1 -10.42 -15.51 -1.89
C MET A 1 -10.47 -14.00 -2.11
N ILE A 2 -11.58 -13.51 -2.68
CA ILE A 2 -11.68 -12.17 -3.31
C ILE A 2 -11.85 -11.01 -2.30
N TRP A 3 -12.21 -11.34 -1.06
CA TRP A 3 -12.38 -10.35 0.00
C TRP A 3 -11.06 -9.79 0.53
N ASP A 4 -9.99 -10.58 0.48
CA ASP A 4 -8.68 -10.15 0.98
C ASP A 4 -8.07 -9.11 0.03
N LEU A 5 -8.04 -9.40 -1.27
CA LEU A 5 -7.46 -8.50 -2.27
C LEU A 5 -8.13 -7.12 -2.29
N ARG A 6 -9.46 -7.05 -2.31
CA ARG A 6 -10.19 -5.77 -2.32
C ARG A 6 -9.96 -4.95 -1.04
N LYS A 7 -9.78 -5.62 0.09
CA LYS A 7 -9.48 -4.97 1.37
C LYS A 7 -8.07 -4.41 1.37
N LEU A 8 -7.07 -5.19 0.94
CA LEU A 8 -5.69 -4.75 0.80
C LEU A 8 -5.55 -3.58 -0.20
N GLU A 9 -6.25 -3.63 -1.33
CA GLU A 9 -6.27 -2.53 -2.30
C GLU A 9 -6.89 -1.25 -1.74
N LYS A 10 -7.89 -1.37 -0.85
CA LYS A 10 -8.46 -0.23 -0.15
C LYS A 10 -7.45 0.35 0.84
N GLU A 11 -6.83 -0.49 1.67
CA GLU A 11 -5.81 -0.07 2.64
C GLU A 11 -4.64 0.64 1.94
N ARG A 12 -4.20 0.11 0.79
CA ARG A 12 -3.18 0.77 -0.06
C ARG A 12 -3.59 2.17 -0.49
N ARG A 13 -4.82 2.35 -0.99
CA ARG A 13 -5.32 3.67 -1.43
C ARG A 13 -5.44 4.65 -0.28
N ASP A 14 -6.00 4.20 0.84
CA ASP A 14 -6.16 5.02 2.04
C ASP A 14 -4.77 5.49 2.56
N LEU A 15 -3.76 4.61 2.52
CA LEU A 15 -2.41 4.94 2.95
C LEU A 15 -1.70 5.95 2.03
N ILE A 16 -1.94 5.88 0.71
CA ILE A 16 -1.44 6.88 -0.25
C ILE A 16 -2.02 8.26 0.07
N GLU A 17 -3.33 8.33 0.34
CA GLU A 17 -4.00 9.60 0.69
C GLU A 17 -3.43 10.22 1.97
N VAL A 18 -3.15 9.38 2.98
CA VAL A 18 -2.48 9.83 4.23
C VAL A 18 -1.08 10.38 3.94
N VAL A 19 -0.28 9.69 3.11
CA VAL A 19 1.07 10.14 2.75
C VAL A 19 1.04 11.46 1.98
N ASP A 20 0.14 11.60 1.02
CA ASP A 20 0.01 12.82 0.23
C ASP A 20 -0.48 14.00 1.08
N SER A 21 -1.40 13.72 2.00
CA SER A 21 -1.79 14.67 3.04
C SER A 21 -0.57 15.08 3.87
N LEU A 22 0.14 14.16 4.51
CA LEU A 22 1.30 14.49 5.34
C LEU A 22 2.36 15.32 4.58
N LYS A 23 2.65 15.00 3.31
CA LYS A 23 3.56 15.78 2.45
C LYS A 23 3.04 17.20 2.17
N SER A 24 1.74 17.35 1.93
CA SER A 24 1.14 18.68 1.73
C SER A 24 1.20 19.51 3.02
N TRP A 25 0.89 18.90 4.16
CA TRP A 25 0.94 19.55 5.48
C TRP A 25 2.39 19.89 5.89
N GLN A 26 3.39 19.12 5.45
CA GLN A 26 4.81 19.45 5.63
C GLN A 26 5.17 20.84 5.09
N ARG A 27 4.52 21.30 4.01
CA ARG A 27 4.74 22.63 3.44
C ARG A 27 4.14 23.77 4.27
N PHE A 28 3.16 23.46 5.12
CA PHE A 28 2.43 24.44 5.92
C PHE A 28 2.70 24.31 7.42
N SER A 29 3.43 23.27 7.86
CA SER A 29 3.73 23.00 9.26
C SER A 29 4.75 24.00 9.82
N PRO A 30 4.44 24.69 10.94
CA PRO A 30 5.42 25.51 11.65
C PRO A 30 6.39 24.68 12.52
N ASP A 31 6.10 23.40 12.78
CA ASP A 31 6.88 22.50 13.64
C ASP A 31 7.77 21.50 12.88
N ASP A 32 8.78 20.96 13.60
CA ASP A 32 9.96 20.23 13.13
C ASP A 32 9.69 19.31 11.91
N PRO A 33 10.17 19.69 10.70
CA PRO A 33 9.96 18.93 9.48
C PRO A 33 10.51 17.50 9.53
N ARG A 34 11.37 17.17 10.49
CA ARG A 34 11.88 15.81 10.71
C ARG A 34 10.78 14.87 11.19
N THR A 35 9.84 15.32 12.02
CA THR A 35 8.77 14.46 12.55
C THR A 35 7.83 14.00 11.44
N ILE A 36 7.42 14.93 10.57
CA ILE A 36 6.58 14.61 9.40
C ILE A 36 7.34 13.70 8.43
N SER A 37 8.63 13.96 8.22
CA SER A 37 9.47 13.10 7.36
C SER A 37 9.56 11.66 7.88
N LEU A 38 9.65 11.48 9.21
CA LEU A 38 9.69 10.17 9.84
C LEU A 38 8.36 9.42 9.68
N GLN A 39 7.23 10.11 9.84
CA GLN A 39 5.90 9.54 9.62
C GLN A 39 5.71 9.13 8.15
N VAL A 40 6.09 9.99 7.21
CA VAL A 40 6.06 9.67 5.77
C VAL A 40 6.91 8.44 5.46
N ALA A 41 8.12 8.33 6.02
CA ALA A 41 8.99 7.17 5.81
C ALA A 41 8.36 5.87 6.35
N ALA A 42 7.78 5.90 7.55
CA ALA A 42 7.10 4.74 8.13
C ALA A 42 5.89 4.30 7.28
N HIS A 43 5.08 5.26 6.80
CA HIS A 43 3.96 4.94 5.92
C HIS A 43 4.40 4.41 4.55
N MET A 44 5.51 4.90 3.99
CA MET A 44 6.06 4.37 2.75
C MET A 44 6.59 2.94 2.90
N MET A 45 7.21 2.59 4.03
CA MET A 45 7.62 1.21 4.31
C MET A 45 6.40 0.28 4.34
N ARG A 46 5.35 0.67 5.08
CA ARG A 46 4.09 -0.07 5.15
C ARG A 46 3.43 -0.24 3.77
N LEU A 47 3.51 0.79 2.91
CA LEU A 47 2.98 0.74 1.55
C LEU A 47 3.76 -0.25 0.68
N SER A 48 5.08 -0.32 0.83
CA SER A 48 5.91 -1.29 0.11
C SER A 48 5.57 -2.73 0.49
N GLU A 49 5.33 -3.01 1.78
CA GLU A 49 4.89 -4.32 2.25
C GLU A 49 3.53 -4.72 1.65
N LEU A 50 2.57 -3.79 1.65
CA LEU A 50 1.25 -4.00 1.04
C LEU A 50 1.34 -4.26 -0.47
N ASP A 51 2.24 -3.57 -1.18
CA ASP A 51 2.46 -3.77 -2.62
C ASP A 51 3.05 -5.14 -2.93
N GLU A 52 3.96 -5.63 -2.08
CA GLU A 52 4.51 -6.98 -2.18
C GLU A 52 3.43 -8.06 -1.92
N ASP A 53 2.63 -7.89 -0.86
CA ASP A 53 1.51 -8.80 -0.54
C ASP A 53 0.49 -8.87 -1.68
N LEU A 54 0.12 -7.72 -2.26
CA LEU A 54 -0.78 -7.66 -3.42
C LEU A 54 -0.19 -8.34 -4.65
N THR A 55 1.11 -8.17 -4.90
CA THR A 55 1.81 -8.82 -6.01
C THR A 55 1.82 -10.33 -5.85
N ASN A 56 2.11 -10.82 -4.64
CA ASN A 56 2.10 -12.24 -4.30
C ASN A 56 0.71 -12.86 -4.43
N LEU A 57 -0.33 -12.18 -3.93
CA LEU A 57 -1.71 -12.64 -4.04
C LEU A 57 -2.18 -12.72 -5.50
N ARG A 58 -1.89 -11.69 -6.31
CA ARG A 58 -2.23 -11.68 -7.74
C ARG A 58 -1.49 -12.78 -8.51
N SER A 59 -0.21 -13.01 -8.19
CA SER A 59 0.59 -14.08 -8.81
C SER A 59 0.03 -15.47 -8.46
N LYS A 60 -0.45 -15.65 -7.23
CA LYS A 60 -1.11 -16.89 -6.78
C LYS A 60 -2.47 -17.10 -7.44
N GLU A 61 -3.28 -16.05 -7.61
CA GLU A 61 -4.55 -16.14 -8.35
C GLU A 61 -4.32 -16.53 -9.82
N ASN A 62 -3.31 -15.93 -10.48
CA ASN A 62 -2.98 -16.24 -11.87
C ASN A 62 -2.43 -17.66 -12.05
N GLY A 63 -1.47 -18.08 -11.22
CA GLY A 63 -0.93 -19.44 -11.29
C GLY A 63 -1.95 -20.53 -10.93
N SER A 64 -2.98 -20.21 -10.14
CA SER A 64 -4.10 -21.11 -9.87
C SER A 64 -5.08 -21.21 -11.06
N ALA A 65 -5.25 -20.14 -11.84
CA ALA A 65 -6.09 -20.14 -13.03
C ALA A 65 -5.44 -20.91 -14.21
N GLU A 66 -4.12 -20.80 -14.36
CA GLU A 66 -3.35 -21.52 -15.40
C GLU A 66 -3.37 -23.05 -15.18
N ASN A 67 -3.32 -23.52 -13.92
CA ASN A 67 -3.42 -24.95 -13.60
C ASN A 67 -4.82 -25.54 -13.85
N LEU A 68 -5.89 -24.73 -13.75
CA LEU A 68 -7.26 -25.16 -14.03
C LEU A 68 -7.59 -25.14 -15.52
N ALA A 69 -6.94 -24.27 -16.31
CA ALA A 69 -7.10 -24.22 -17.76
C ALA A 69 -6.29 -25.30 -18.52
N ALA A 70 -5.33 -25.94 -17.84
CA ALA A 70 -4.48 -26.99 -18.39
C ALA A 70 -4.95 -28.42 -18.07
N SER A 71 -6.12 -28.59 -17.43
CA SER A 71 -6.74 -29.89 -17.09
C SER A 71 -7.96 -30.20 -17.95
#